data_AF-A0A3L7YFE3-F1
#
_entry.id   AF-A0A3L7YFE3-F1
#
_cell.length_a   1.000
_cell.length_b   1.000
_cell.length_c   1.000
_cell.angle_alpha   90.00
_cell.angle_beta   90.00
_cell.angle_gamma   90.00
#
_symmetry.space_group_name_H-M   'P 1'
#
loop_
_entity.id
_entity.type
_entity.pdbx_description
1 polymer ?
#
loop_
_entity_poly.entity_id
_entity_poly.type
_entity_poly.pdbx_seq_one_letter_code
_entity_poly.pdbx_strand_id
1 'polypeptide(L)'
;MTTPVNAAAPAPQIKIEIPADLEGIYVNFALISHSASELVLDFARLLPNTPQAKVQARLIMTPINAKLLMHALGENLGKFEAQYGEIIVPAHHTLADQLFRTPPPDDANNG
;
A
#
# COMPACT_ATOMS: atom_id res chain seq x y z
N MET A 1 -45.19 21.26 -17.44
CA MET A 1 -43.95 21.04 -18.22
C MET A 1 -42.78 21.15 -17.26
N THR A 2 -42.20 20.03 -16.84
CA THR A 2 -41.01 19.99 -15.98
C THR A 2 -39.84 19.47 -16.81
N THR A 3 -38.77 20.26 -16.85
CA THR A 3 -37.56 20.05 -17.63
C THR A 3 -36.85 18.75 -17.20
N PRO A 4 -36.33 17.92 -18.11
CA PRO A 4 -35.55 16.75 -17.74
C PRO A 4 -34.19 17.17 -17.16
N VAL A 5 -33.80 16.49 -16.07
CA VAL A 5 -32.50 16.61 -15.41
C VAL A 5 -31.40 16.25 -16.40
N ASN A 6 -30.45 17.17 -16.54
CA ASN A 6 -29.24 17.04 -17.35
C ASN A 6 -28.46 15.79 -16.94
N ALA A 7 -28.38 14.80 -17.83
CA ALA A 7 -27.55 13.62 -17.65
C ALA A 7 -26.08 14.07 -17.63
N ALA A 8 -25.39 13.81 -16.52
CA ALA A 8 -23.97 14.12 -16.38
C ALA A 8 -23.19 13.52 -17.56
N ALA A 9 -22.48 14.37 -18.30
CA ALA A 9 -21.62 13.92 -19.38
C ALA A 9 -20.59 12.91 -18.84
N PRO A 10 -20.31 11.80 -19.55
CA PRO A 10 -19.35 10.81 -19.11
C PRO A 10 -17.98 11.48 -18.93
N ALA A 11 -17.33 11.21 -17.79
CA ALA A 11 -15.99 11.72 -17.52
C ALA A 11 -15.03 11.29 -18.66
N PRO A 12 -14.13 12.17 -19.12
CA PRO A 12 -13.21 11.84 -20.20
C PRO A 12 -12.39 10.59 -19.82
N GLN A 13 -12.50 9.53 -20.63
CA GLN A 13 -11.63 8.36 -20.49
C GLN A 13 -10.24 8.74 -20.99
N ILE A 14 -9.29 8.83 -20.07
CA ILE A 14 -7.90 9.08 -20.40
C ILE A 14 -7.35 7.80 -21.03
N LYS A 15 -6.92 7.87 -22.30
CA LYS A 15 -6.16 6.80 -22.93
C LYS A 15 -4.75 6.81 -22.33
N ILE A 16 -4.42 5.76 -21.59
CA ILE A 16 -3.09 5.56 -21.02
C ILE A 16 -2.27 4.77 -22.05
N GLU A 17 -1.13 5.31 -22.47
CA GLU A 17 -0.15 4.60 -23.28
C GLU A 17 0.97 4.10 -22.37
N ILE A 18 1.26 2.81 -22.44
CA ILE A 18 2.36 2.19 -21.71
C ILE A 18 3.46 1.90 -22.73
N PRO A 19 4.65 2.52 -22.60
CA PRO A 19 5.77 2.24 -23.50
C PRO A 19 6.13 0.75 -23.47
N ALA A 20 6.47 0.19 -24.63
CA ALA A 20 6.78 -1.24 -24.76
C ALA A 20 8.09 -1.63 -24.04
N ASP A 21 8.98 -0.68 -23.82
CA ASP A 21 10.26 -0.81 -23.14
C ASP A 21 10.21 -0.38 -21.66
N LEU A 22 9.01 -0.11 -21.12
CA LEU A 22 8.85 0.25 -19.72
C LEU A 22 9.14 -0.97 -18.83
N GLU A 23 10.27 -0.94 -18.13
CA GLU A 23 10.64 -1.97 -17.18
C GLU A 23 9.89 -1.82 -15.85
N GLY A 24 9.31 -2.92 -15.36
CA GLY A 24 8.75 -2.99 -14.02
C GLY A 24 9.84 -3.04 -12.96
N ILE A 25 9.79 -2.13 -11.99
CA ILE A 25 10.79 -2.06 -10.91
C ILE A 25 10.28 -2.81 -9.68
N TYR A 26 10.93 -3.93 -9.34
CA TYR A 26 10.66 -4.61 -8.07
C TYR A 26 11.19 -3.80 -6.88
N VAL A 27 10.29 -3.53 -5.93
CA VAL A 27 10.52 -2.80 -4.68
C VAL A 27 9.77 -3.50 -3.55
N ASN A 28 10.35 -3.49 -2.35
CA ASN A 28 9.76 -4.10 -1.14
C ASN A 28 9.77 -3.14 0.05
N PHE A 29 10.18 -1.90 -0.16
CA PHE A 29 10.21 -0.85 0.84
C PHE A 29 9.86 0.49 0.21
N ALA A 30 9.12 1.32 0.94
CA ALA A 30 8.80 2.68 0.55
C ALA A 30 9.04 3.63 1.71
N LEU A 31 9.75 4.74 1.46
CA LEU A 31 9.87 5.86 2.38
C LEU A 31 9.02 7.01 1.85
N ILE A 32 8.16 7.55 2.71
CA ILE A 32 7.26 8.65 2.34
C ILE A 32 7.66 9.87 3.16
N SER A 33 7.98 10.97 2.49
CA SER A 33 8.20 12.29 3.09
C SER A 33 7.29 13.32 2.43
N HIS A 34 7.04 14.44 3.10
CA HIS A 34 6.10 15.44 2.61
C HIS A 34 6.42 16.86 3.06
N SER A 35 5.92 17.81 2.29
CA SER A 35 5.74 19.21 2.64
C SER A 35 4.28 19.61 2.42
N ALA A 36 3.95 20.89 2.61
CA ALA A 36 2.62 21.39 2.26
C ALA A 36 2.33 21.31 0.75
N SER A 37 3.36 21.34 -0.09
CA SER A 37 3.21 21.40 -1.55
C SER A 37 3.31 20.04 -2.23
N GLU A 38 4.05 19.09 -1.65
CA GLU A 38 4.41 17.83 -2.31
C GLU A 38 4.54 16.66 -1.33
N LEU A 39 4.24 15.46 -1.82
CA LEU A 39 4.65 14.19 -1.24
C LEU A 39 5.73 13.56 -2.12
N VAL A 40 6.75 13.02 -1.48
CA VAL A 40 7.83 12.28 -2.12
C VAL A 40 7.78 10.83 -1.65
N LEU A 41 7.60 9.91 -2.59
CA LEU A 41 7.57 8.47 -2.38
C LEU A 41 8.84 7.87 -2.97
N ASP A 42 9.75 7.44 -2.10
CA ASP A 42 10.98 6.75 -2.47
C ASP A 42 10.82 5.25 -2.32
N PHE A 43 10.80 4.55 -3.45
CA PHE A 43 10.74 3.10 -3.46
C PHE A 43 12.13 2.50 -3.54
N ALA A 44 12.43 1.58 -2.64
CA ALA A 44 13.74 0.95 -2.53
C ALA A 44 13.63 -0.58 -2.52
N ARG A 45 14.78 -1.21 -2.79
CA ARG A 45 14.97 -2.64 -2.60
C ARG A 45 15.86 -2.86 -1.38
N LEU A 46 15.31 -3.48 -0.36
CA LEU A 46 16.04 -3.96 0.81
C LEU A 46 16.38 -5.43 0.61
N LEU A 47 17.67 -5.74 0.60
CA LEU A 47 18.17 -7.11 0.57
C LEU A 47 18.60 -7.53 1.99
N PRO A 48 18.37 -8.79 2.39
CA PRO A 48 18.93 -9.32 3.63
C PRO A 48 20.44 -9.11 3.68
N ASN A 49 20.98 -8.84 4.87
CA ASN A 49 22.42 -8.68 5.13
C ASN A 49 23.11 -7.50 4.41
N THR A 50 22.36 -6.63 3.73
CA THR A 50 22.90 -5.41 3.13
C THR A 50 22.42 -4.21 3.94
N PRO A 51 23.31 -3.46 4.62
CA PRO A 51 22.91 -2.35 5.47
C PRO A 51 22.42 -1.11 4.70
N GLN A 52 22.55 -1.12 3.38
CA GLN A 52 22.22 0.02 2.52
C GLN A 52 21.05 -0.31 1.58
N ALA A 53 20.01 0.51 1.67
CA ALA A 53 18.91 0.53 0.71
C ALA A 53 19.31 1.35 -0.52
N LYS A 54 19.08 0.83 -1.73
CA LYS A 54 19.15 1.65 -2.95
C LYS A 54 17.74 2.02 -3.39
N VAL A 55 17.48 3.32 -3.51
CA VAL A 55 16.26 3.86 -4.13
C VAL A 55 16.28 3.47 -5.61
N GLN A 56 15.18 2.86 -6.06
CA GLN A 56 14.99 2.41 -7.44
C GLN A 56 14.09 3.36 -8.21
N ALA A 57 13.10 3.96 -7.55
CA ALA A 57 12.20 4.93 -8.15
C ALA A 57 11.78 5.99 -7.12
N ARG A 58 11.60 7.23 -7.60
CA ARG A 58 11.05 8.35 -6.83
C ARG A 58 9.84 8.91 -7.55
N LEU A 59 8.72 9.01 -6.85
CA LEU A 59 7.53 9.70 -7.32
C LEU A 59 7.33 10.96 -6.47
N ILE A 60 7.11 12.09 -7.14
CA ILE A 60 6.77 13.36 -6.51
C ILE A 60 5.36 13.72 -6.95
N MET A 61 4.48 13.96 -5.98
CA MET A 61 3.06 14.15 -6.23
C MET A 61 2.52 15.32 -5.40
N THR A 62 1.52 16.02 -5.92
CA THR A 62 0.74 16.95 -5.08
C THR A 62 -0.06 16.16 -4.03
N PRO A 63 -0.42 16.75 -2.89
CA PRO A 63 -1.28 16.12 -1.89
C PRO A 63 -2.59 15.54 -2.44
N ILE A 64 -3.21 16.25 -3.39
CA ILE A 64 -4.44 15.80 -4.04
C ILE A 64 -4.20 14.52 -4.84
N ASN A 65 -3.15 14.48 -5.67
CA ASN A 65 -2.86 13.31 -6.49
C ASN A 65 -2.45 12.10 -5.64
N ALA A 66 -1.69 12.32 -4.56
CA ALA A 66 -1.34 11.25 -3.63
C ALA A 66 -2.59 10.69 -2.91
N LYS A 67 -3.55 11.55 -2.56
CA LYS A 67 -4.82 11.12 -1.96
C LYS A 67 -5.65 10.28 -2.94
N LEU A 68 -5.73 10.71 -4.21
CA LEU A 68 -6.39 9.95 -5.26
C LEU A 68 -5.75 8.57 -5.47
N LEU A 69 -4.41 8.52 -5.49
CA LEU A 69 -3.66 7.26 -5.57
C LEU A 69 -3.98 6.34 -4.39
N MET A 70 -3.99 6.86 -3.16
CA MET A 70 -4.31 6.07 -1.95
C MET A 70 -5.70 5.42 -2.05
N HIS A 71 -6.71 6.18 -2.49
CA HIS A 71 -8.06 5.65 -2.66
C HIS A 71 -8.13 4.58 -3.74
N ALA A 72 -7.55 4.84 -4.91
CA ALA A 72 -7.52 3.87 -6.00
C ALA A 72 -6.76 2.59 -5.61
N LEU A 73 -5.63 2.73 -4.91
CA LEU A 73 -4.83 1.60 -4.44
C LEU A 73 -5.61 0.76 -3.42
N GLY A 74 -6.26 1.40 -2.43
CA GLY A 74 -7.08 0.71 -1.44
C GLY A 74 -8.24 -0.06 -2.07
N GLU A 75 -8.94 0.54 -3.05
CA GLU A 75 -10.01 -0.14 -3.78
C GLU A 75 -9.49 -1.38 -4.54
N ASN A 76 -8.33 -1.26 -5.21
CA ASN A 76 -7.74 -2.36 -5.95
C ASN A 76 -7.21 -3.48 -5.04
N LEU A 77 -6.64 -3.13 -3.88
CA LEU A 77 -6.25 -4.12 -2.87
C LEU A 77 -7.47 -4.86 -2.33
N GLY A 78 -8.58 -4.16 -2.02
CA GLY A 78 -9.81 -4.82 -1.58
C GLY A 78 -10.39 -5.77 -2.63
N LYS A 79 -10.35 -5.40 -3.92
CA LYS A 79 -10.73 -6.30 -5.02
C LYS A 79 -9.81 -7.52 -5.12
N PHE A 80 -8.49 -7.31 -4.96
CA PHE A 80 -7.52 -8.38 -4.94
C PHE A 80 -7.81 -9.36 -3.79
N GLU A 81 -8.02 -8.87 -2.57
CA GLU A 81 -8.30 -9.70 -1.40
C GLU A 81 -9.62 -10.47 -1.53
N ALA A 82 -10.65 -9.85 -2.11
CA ALA A 82 -11.91 -10.54 -2.39
C ALA A 82 -11.74 -11.71 -3.38
N GLN A 83 -10.75 -11.64 -4.27
CA GLN A 83 -10.47 -12.67 -5.28
C GLN A 83 -9.47 -13.73 -4.80
N TYR A 84 -8.43 -13.33 -4.07
CA TYR A 84 -7.26 -14.17 -3.76
C TYR A 84 -7.09 -14.47 -2.26
N GLY A 85 -7.91 -13.87 -1.39
CA GLY A 85 -7.81 -13.98 0.06
C GLY A 85 -7.10 -12.79 0.70
N GLU A 86 -7.27 -12.66 2.01
CA GLU A 86 -6.73 -11.57 2.83
C GLU A 86 -5.20 -11.49 2.77
N ILE A 87 -4.66 -10.26 2.66
CA ILE A 87 -3.24 -10.00 2.77
C ILE A 87 -2.87 -9.98 4.24
N ILE A 88 -2.19 -11.03 4.70
CA ILE A 88 -1.70 -11.11 6.08
C ILE A 88 -0.48 -10.21 6.24
N VAL A 89 -0.69 -9.04 6.84
CA VAL A 89 0.40 -8.16 7.25
C VAL A 89 0.96 -8.69 8.58
N PRO A 90 2.26 -9.04 8.67
CA PRO A 90 2.86 -9.41 9.92
C PRO A 90 2.67 -8.29 10.93
N ALA A 91 1.94 -8.54 12.02
CA ALA A 91 1.78 -7.56 13.08
C ALA A 91 3.17 -7.14 13.58
N HIS A 92 3.39 -5.84 13.72
CA HIS A 92 4.48 -5.37 14.56
C HIS A 92 4.25 -5.97 15.95
N HIS A 93 5.07 -6.93 16.35
CA HIS A 93 4.93 -7.57 17.65
C HIS A 93 5.17 -6.45 18.66
N THR A 94 4.13 -6.05 19.39
CA THR A 94 4.32 -5.08 20.46
C THR A 94 5.01 -5.81 21.62
N LEU A 95 5.79 -5.08 22.41
CA LEU A 95 6.38 -5.64 23.62
C LEU A 95 5.30 -6.23 24.56
N ALA A 96 4.09 -5.65 24.53
CA ALA A 96 2.94 -6.15 25.28
C ALA A 96 2.56 -7.59 24.85
N ASP A 97 2.56 -7.90 23.55
CA ASP A 97 2.20 -9.23 23.02
C ASP A 97 3.17 -10.34 23.46
N GLN A 98 4.41 -9.99 23.79
CA GLN A 98 5.41 -10.92 24.31
C GLN A 98 5.27 -11.16 25.81
N LEU A 99 4.86 -10.12 26.56
CA LEU A 99 4.75 -10.16 28.02
C LEU A 99 3.46 -10.85 28.51
N PHE A 100 2.37 -10.76 27.75
CA PHE A 100 1.07 -11.33 28.13
C PHE A 100 0.77 -12.71 27.54
N ARG A 101 1.77 -13.42 26.98
CA ARG A 101 1.63 -14.85 26.72
C ARG A 101 1.63 -15.58 28.05
N THR A 102 0.44 -15.76 28.63
CA THR A 102 0.25 -16.69 29.74
C THR A 102 0.76 -18.05 29.26
N PRO A 103 1.71 -18.69 29.96
CA PRO A 103 2.10 -20.06 29.66
C PRO A 103 0.82 -20.93 29.63
N PRO A 104 0.73 -21.93 28.75
CA PRO A 104 -0.31 -22.95 28.89
C PRO A 104 -0.27 -23.50 30.32
N PRO A 105 -1.41 -23.84 30.94
CA PRO A 105 -1.38 -24.51 32.24
C PRO A 105 -0.48 -25.73 32.10
N ASP A 106 0.55 -25.85 32.95
CA ASP A 106 1.30 -27.09 33.05
C ASP A 106 0.29 -28.21 33.31
N ASP A 107 0.31 -29.25 32.47
CA ASP A 107 -0.35 -30.52 32.75
C ASP A 107 0.34 -31.14 33.98
N ALA A 108 0.02 -30.60 35.15
CA ALA A 108 0.43 -31.07 36.45
C ALA A 108 -0.38 -32.33 36.77
N ASN A 109 -0.14 -33.40 36.02
CA ASN A 109 -0.49 -34.75 36.46
C ASN A 109 0.35 -35.81 35.71
N ASN A 110 1.61 -35.96 36.12
CA ASN A 110 2.25 -37.27 36.01
C ASN A 110 3.16 -37.49 37.22
N GLY A 111 2.60 -38.16 38.23
CA GLY A 111 3.24 -38.57 39.47
C GLY A 111 2.23 -39.33 40.33
#